data_AF-A0A524PTA9-F1
#
_entry.id   AF-A0A524PTA9-F1
#
_cell.length_a   1.000
_cell.length_b   1.000
_cell.length_c   1.000
_cell.angle_alpha   90.00
_cell.angle_beta   90.00
_cell.angle_gamma   90.00
#
_symmetry.space_group_name_H-M   'P 1'
#
loop_
_entity.id
_entity.type
_entity.pdbx_description
1 polymer ?
#
loop_
_entity_poly.entity_id
_entity_poly.type
_entity_poly.pdbx_seq_one_letter_code
_entity_poly.pdbx_strand_id
1 'polypeptide(L)'
;MSEAMLPNSLVVKFKQNKILMEIMTPIGNNGIFNIIDPEQGRIDTFLRLLGMKFCYTGIFGEIPPGIDPMTDMKIEKTGVTREMFGLNCLNAKATIPTGSYEFDLWYTEEIGIDDPNSSTPFSTIDGVLISFFYRMGEMIVEFQAEGVYNKPVSDKDLTLSGKYRNIDRDDMDSIISKMMNL
;
A
#
# COMPACT_ATOMS: atom_id res chain seq x y z
N MET A 1 13.73 -16.17 -8.90
CA MET A 1 12.74 -16.79 -7.97
C MET A 1 11.47 -17.10 -8.79
N SER A 2 10.50 -17.92 -8.34
CA SER A 2 9.31 -18.26 -9.15
C SER A 2 8.22 -17.18 -9.09
N GLU A 3 7.36 -17.06 -10.12
CA GLU A 3 6.19 -16.14 -10.16
C GLU A 3 5.31 -16.22 -8.91
N ALA A 4 5.28 -17.38 -8.26
CA ALA A 4 4.51 -17.60 -7.03
C ALA A 4 5.03 -16.82 -5.79
N MET A 5 6.15 -16.10 -5.92
CA MET A 5 6.67 -15.18 -4.90
C MET A 5 6.31 -13.72 -5.18
N LEU A 6 5.70 -13.42 -6.33
CA LEU A 6 5.18 -12.09 -6.59
C LEU A 6 3.89 -11.85 -5.80
N PRO A 7 3.68 -10.63 -5.28
CA PRO A 7 2.40 -10.26 -4.72
C PRO A 7 1.28 -10.37 -5.75
N ASN A 8 0.12 -10.87 -5.32
CA ASN A 8 -1.07 -10.97 -6.17
C ASN A 8 -2.33 -10.39 -5.52
N SER A 9 -2.24 -9.94 -4.26
CA SER A 9 -3.37 -9.41 -3.52
C SER A 9 -2.93 -8.33 -2.54
N LEU A 10 -3.82 -7.38 -2.33
CA LEU A 10 -3.70 -6.34 -1.32
C LEU A 10 -4.97 -6.32 -0.49
N VAL A 11 -4.83 -6.45 0.82
CA VAL A 11 -5.91 -6.18 1.78
C VAL A 11 -5.57 -4.92 2.56
N VAL A 12 -6.47 -3.96 2.58
CA VAL A 12 -6.35 -2.76 3.40
C VAL A 12 -7.40 -2.79 4.50
N LYS A 13 -6.97 -2.66 5.75
CA LYS A 13 -7.84 -2.59 6.92
C LYS A 13 -7.70 -1.25 7.60
N PHE A 14 -8.83 -0.73 8.05
CA PHE A 14 -8.91 0.54 8.74
C PHE A 14 -9.55 0.36 10.12
N LYS A 15 -9.01 1.04 11.13
CA LYS A 15 -9.66 1.21 12.43
C LYS A 15 -9.29 2.58 12.96
N GLN A 16 -10.29 3.47 13.06
CA GLN A 16 -10.01 4.89 13.27
C GLN A 16 -9.02 5.34 12.18
N ASN A 17 -7.94 6.03 12.53
CA ASN A 17 -6.91 6.46 11.56
C ASN A 17 -5.73 5.48 11.44
N LYS A 18 -5.82 4.28 12.04
CA LYS A 18 -4.80 3.24 11.86
C LYS A 18 -5.09 2.43 10.60
N ILE A 19 -4.03 2.18 9.84
CA ILE A 19 -4.11 1.50 8.55
C ILE A 19 -3.17 0.28 8.58
N LEU A 20 -3.67 -0.87 8.16
CA LEU A 20 -2.84 -2.02 7.81
C LEU A 20 -3.01 -2.30 6.32
N MET A 21 -1.90 -2.31 5.60
CA MET A 21 -1.82 -2.81 4.22
C MET A 21 -1.12 -4.16 4.23
N GLU A 22 -1.74 -5.19 3.64
CA GLU A 22 -1.20 -6.54 3.53
C GLU A 22 -1.02 -6.90 2.05
N ILE A 23 0.19 -6.71 1.52
CA ILE A 23 0.58 -7.08 0.15
C ILE A 23 1.07 -8.53 0.19
N MET A 24 0.23 -9.47 -0.24
CA MET A 24 0.46 -10.90 -0.02
C MET A 24 0.84 -11.64 -1.31
N THR A 25 1.68 -12.66 -1.17
CA THR A 25 1.95 -13.63 -2.24
C THR A 25 0.91 -14.76 -2.22
N PRO A 26 0.73 -15.52 -3.33
CA PRO A 26 -0.20 -16.65 -3.36
C PRO A 26 0.14 -17.79 -2.39
N ILE A 27 1.37 -17.84 -1.85
CA ILE A 27 1.86 -18.98 -1.09
C ILE A 27 2.10 -18.61 0.38
N GLY A 28 1.35 -19.29 1.25
CA GLY A 28 1.53 -19.22 2.69
C GLY A 28 1.21 -17.82 3.23
N ASN A 29 1.92 -17.42 4.28
CA ASN A 29 1.77 -16.10 4.91
C ASN A 29 3.00 -15.23 4.61
N ASN A 30 3.39 -15.21 3.34
CA ASN A 30 4.49 -14.40 2.82
C ASN A 30 3.93 -13.11 2.20
N GLY A 31 4.68 -12.02 2.33
CA GLY A 31 4.25 -10.72 1.87
C GLY A 31 4.89 -9.58 2.63
N ILE A 32 4.48 -8.37 2.25
CA ILE A 32 4.85 -7.10 2.86
C ILE A 32 3.64 -6.58 3.61
N PHE A 33 3.85 -6.14 4.85
CA PHE A 33 2.78 -5.61 5.69
C PHE A 33 3.19 -4.23 6.20
N ASN A 34 2.38 -3.22 5.97
CA ASN A 34 2.64 -1.86 6.44
C ASN A 34 1.57 -1.48 7.47
N ILE A 35 2.00 -1.18 8.69
CA ILE A 35 1.15 -0.64 9.75
C ILE A 35 1.46 0.84 9.88
N ILE A 36 0.48 1.69 9.60
CA ILE A 36 0.55 3.13 9.78
C ILE A 36 -0.24 3.47 11.05
N ASP A 37 0.43 4.04 12.04
CA ASP A 37 -0.17 4.43 13.31
C ASP A 37 0.11 5.92 13.57
N PRO A 38 -0.81 6.82 13.14
CA PRO A 38 -0.66 8.26 13.37
C PRO A 38 -0.59 8.63 14.85
N GLU A 39 -1.27 7.88 15.73
CA GLU A 39 -1.26 8.14 17.17
C GLU A 39 0.14 7.92 17.77
N GLN A 40 0.88 6.95 17.22
CA GLN A 40 2.25 6.66 17.63
C GLN A 40 3.31 7.39 16.79
N GLY A 41 2.89 8.11 15.74
CA GLY A 41 3.79 8.86 14.86
C GLY A 41 4.77 7.99 14.09
N ARG A 42 4.42 6.72 13.80
CA ARG A 42 5.33 5.76 13.16
C ARG A 42 4.67 4.90 12.09
N ILE A 43 5.51 4.30 11.28
CA ILE A 43 5.16 3.30 10.28
C ILE A 43 6.03 2.08 10.51
N ASP A 44 5.42 0.91 10.66
CA ASP A 44 6.14 -0.34 10.77
C ASP A 44 5.93 -1.16 9.49
N THR A 45 7.02 -1.46 8.78
CA THR A 45 7.02 -2.35 7.62
C THR A 45 7.56 -3.71 8.02
N PHE A 46 6.79 -4.75 7.77
CA PHE A 46 7.16 -6.13 8.03
C PHE A 46 7.28 -6.88 6.72
N LEU A 47 8.33 -7.70 6.61
CA LEU A 47 8.51 -8.63 5.51
C LEU A 47 8.51 -10.05 6.04
N ARG A 48 7.66 -10.90 5.46
CA ARG A 48 7.69 -12.36 5.64
C ARG A 48 8.02 -13.00 4.30
N LEU A 49 9.16 -13.68 4.23
CA LEU A 49 9.59 -14.33 3.00
C LEU A 49 10.35 -15.62 3.31
N LEU A 50 9.80 -16.76 2.90
CA LEU A 50 10.43 -18.09 3.00
C LEU A 50 10.94 -18.41 4.43
N GLY A 51 10.14 -18.06 5.45
CA GLY A 51 10.48 -18.28 6.86
C GLY A 51 11.31 -17.16 7.48
N MET A 52 11.89 -16.26 6.68
CA MET A 52 12.53 -15.04 7.18
C MET A 52 11.47 -14.01 7.57
N LYS A 53 11.76 -13.28 8.66
CA LYS A 53 10.87 -12.27 9.23
C LYS A 53 11.68 -11.02 9.58
N PHE A 54 11.45 -9.95 8.84
CA PHE A 54 12.12 -8.66 9.03
C PHE A 54 11.14 -7.56 9.40
N CYS A 55 11.62 -6.57 10.13
CA CYS A 55 10.86 -5.37 10.49
C CYS A 55 11.74 -4.13 10.30
N TYR A 56 11.14 -3.08 9.76
CA TYR A 56 11.66 -1.72 9.74
C TYR A 56 10.64 -0.81 10.42
N THR A 57 11.11 0.12 11.25
CA THR A 57 10.28 1.15 11.88
C THR A 57 10.74 2.51 11.37
N GLY A 58 9.86 3.18 10.61
CA GLY A 58 10.02 4.54 10.12
C GLY A 58 9.14 5.54 10.88
N ILE A 59 9.06 6.74 10.34
CA ILE A 59 8.24 7.84 10.89
C ILE A 59 6.93 8.00 10.12
N PHE A 60 5.89 8.53 10.78
CA PHE A 60 4.63 8.84 10.11
C PHE A 60 4.83 9.82 8.94
N GLY A 61 4.16 9.56 7.81
CA GLY A 61 4.30 10.32 6.56
C GLY A 61 5.46 9.85 5.67
N GLU A 62 6.30 8.92 6.12
CA GLU A 62 7.31 8.30 5.27
C GLU A 62 6.66 7.33 4.27
N ILE A 63 7.17 7.27 3.04
CA ILE A 63 6.82 6.19 2.13
C ILE A 63 7.47 4.89 2.62
N PRO A 64 6.72 3.78 2.81
CA PRO A 64 7.30 2.51 3.25
C PRO A 64 8.43 2.00 2.33
N PRO A 65 9.44 1.29 2.87
CA PRO A 65 10.43 0.63 2.04
C PRO A 65 9.80 -0.36 1.07
N GLY A 66 10.40 -0.48 -0.12
CA GLY A 66 9.91 -1.28 -1.23
C GLY A 66 8.88 -0.60 -2.13
N ILE A 67 8.42 0.61 -1.78
CA ILE A 67 7.54 1.44 -2.61
C ILE A 67 8.34 2.66 -3.10
N ASP A 68 8.41 2.86 -4.41
CA ASP A 68 8.99 4.06 -5.01
C ASP A 68 8.13 5.28 -4.61
N PRO A 69 8.72 6.41 -4.17
CA PRO A 69 7.97 7.62 -3.85
C PRO A 69 7.24 8.26 -5.04
N MET A 70 7.55 7.84 -6.27
CA MET A 70 7.01 8.30 -7.55
C MET A 70 6.99 9.82 -7.68
N THR A 71 8.11 10.47 -7.32
CA THR A 71 8.21 11.95 -7.29
C THR A 71 8.02 12.62 -8.65
N ASP A 72 8.12 11.86 -9.74
CA ASP A 72 7.87 12.33 -11.10
C ASP A 72 6.39 12.24 -11.51
N MET A 73 5.55 11.55 -10.74
CA MET A 73 4.12 11.40 -11.00
C MET A 73 3.37 12.73 -10.86
N LYS A 74 2.48 12.99 -11.81
CA LYS A 74 1.52 14.08 -11.77
C LYS A 74 0.11 13.52 -11.65
N ILE A 75 -0.71 14.13 -10.80
CA ILE A 75 -2.09 13.71 -10.57
C ILE A 75 -3.03 14.87 -10.90
N GLU A 76 -4.03 14.61 -11.73
CA GLU A 76 -5.07 15.56 -12.11
C GLU A 76 -6.46 14.99 -11.81
N LYS A 77 -7.25 15.67 -10.96
CA LYS A 77 -8.65 15.28 -10.68
C LYS A 77 -9.51 15.62 -11.91
N THR A 78 -10.26 14.65 -12.44
CA THR A 78 -10.94 14.78 -13.74
C THR A 78 -12.41 15.20 -13.64
N GLY A 79 -12.98 15.20 -12.43
CA GLY A 79 -14.40 15.45 -12.17
C GLY A 79 -15.32 14.29 -12.56
N VAL A 80 -14.78 13.22 -13.15
CA VAL A 80 -15.56 12.01 -13.45
C VAL A 80 -15.87 11.25 -12.17
N THR A 81 -17.10 10.74 -12.08
CA THR A 81 -17.56 9.94 -10.95
C THR A 81 -18.15 8.61 -11.40
N ARG A 82 -18.13 7.62 -10.52
CA ARG A 82 -18.71 6.29 -10.74
C ARG A 82 -19.07 5.65 -9.40
N GLU A 83 -20.19 4.93 -9.34
CA GLU A 83 -20.49 4.08 -8.19
C GLU A 83 -19.67 2.78 -8.26
N MET A 84 -18.93 2.45 -7.19
CA MET A 84 -18.19 1.20 -7.05
C MET A 84 -18.41 0.65 -5.65
N PHE A 85 -18.83 -0.61 -5.54
CA PHE A 85 -19.11 -1.26 -4.25
C PHE A 85 -20.12 -0.51 -3.36
N GLY A 86 -21.06 0.22 -3.98
CA GLY A 86 -22.05 1.04 -3.29
C GLY A 86 -21.51 2.37 -2.74
N LEU A 87 -20.30 2.79 -3.17
CA LEU A 87 -19.66 4.04 -2.78
C LEU A 87 -19.55 4.97 -4.00
N ASN A 88 -19.77 6.27 -3.82
CA ASN A 88 -19.46 7.22 -4.86
C ASN A 88 -17.93 7.38 -4.95
N CYS A 89 -17.38 7.01 -6.11
CA CYS A 89 -15.96 7.13 -6.39
C CYS A 89 -15.70 8.29 -7.35
N LEU A 90 -14.64 9.01 -7.06
CA LEU A 90 -14.07 10.10 -7.86
C LEU A 90 -12.89 9.56 -8.67
N ASN A 91 -12.66 10.16 -9.83
CA ASN A 91 -11.53 9.82 -10.69
C ASN A 91 -10.44 10.90 -10.65
N ALA A 92 -9.20 10.42 -10.73
CA ALA A 92 -8.04 11.23 -11.07
C ALA A 92 -7.19 10.52 -12.12
N LYS A 93 -6.45 11.28 -12.91
CA LYS A 93 -5.50 10.78 -13.89
C LYS A 93 -4.10 10.92 -13.33
N ALA A 94 -3.38 9.81 -13.23
CA ALA A 94 -1.96 9.81 -12.90
C ALA A 94 -1.12 9.68 -14.17
N THR A 95 -0.16 10.58 -14.35
CA THR A 95 0.80 10.55 -15.46
C THR A 95 2.20 10.40 -14.90
N ILE A 96 2.95 9.42 -15.40
CA ILE A 96 4.38 9.26 -15.15
C ILE A 96 5.10 9.72 -16.42
N PRO A 97 5.70 10.93 -16.45
CA PRO A 97 6.37 11.44 -17.64
C PRO A 97 7.50 10.51 -18.09
N THR A 98 8.20 9.91 -17.12
CA THR A 98 9.19 8.88 -17.36
C THR A 98 8.50 7.60 -17.85
N GLY A 99 8.61 7.32 -19.15
CA GLY A 99 7.99 6.15 -19.78
C GLY A 99 6.62 6.40 -20.40
N SER A 100 6.08 7.63 -20.31
CA SER A 100 4.80 8.03 -20.93
C SER A 100 3.62 7.15 -20.52
N TYR A 101 3.57 6.74 -19.25
CA TYR A 101 2.48 5.93 -18.71
C TYR A 101 1.38 6.81 -18.12
N GLU A 102 0.14 6.36 -18.29
CA GLU A 102 -1.04 6.99 -17.75
C GLU A 102 -1.94 5.95 -17.07
N PHE A 103 -2.39 6.25 -15.86
CA PHE A 103 -3.24 5.37 -15.06
C PHE A 103 -4.47 6.13 -14.57
N ASP A 104 -5.61 5.47 -14.59
CA ASP A 104 -6.81 5.99 -13.95
C ASP A 104 -6.80 5.59 -12.47
N LEU A 105 -6.82 6.58 -11.60
CA LEU A 105 -7.03 6.42 -10.16
C LEU A 105 -8.52 6.54 -9.86
N TRP A 106 -9.02 5.65 -9.01
CA TRP A 106 -10.35 5.75 -8.43
C TRP A 106 -10.23 5.78 -6.92
N TYR A 107 -10.95 6.70 -6.27
CA TYR A 107 -10.92 6.87 -4.83
C TYR A 107 -12.28 7.31 -4.31
N THR A 108 -12.52 7.14 -3.01
CA THR A 108 -13.77 7.57 -2.36
C THR A 108 -13.48 8.30 -1.06
N GLU A 109 -14.25 9.33 -0.79
CA GLU A 109 -14.21 10.11 0.46
C GLU A 109 -15.24 9.60 1.48
N GLU A 110 -16.03 8.59 1.13
CA GLU A 110 -17.08 8.03 1.99
C GLU A 110 -16.53 7.10 3.09
N ILE A 111 -15.28 6.65 2.94
CA ILE A 111 -14.56 5.89 3.96
C ILE A 111 -13.82 6.92 4.83
N GLY A 112 -14.46 7.37 5.91
CA GLY A 112 -14.02 8.50 6.76
C GLY A 112 -12.73 8.23 7.55
N ILE A 113 -11.61 8.18 6.82
CA ILE A 113 -10.23 8.04 7.31
C ILE A 113 -9.53 9.35 7.02
N ASP A 114 -8.89 9.91 8.04
CA ASP A 114 -8.12 11.14 7.86
C ASP A 114 -6.79 10.82 7.15
N ASP A 115 -6.50 11.54 6.08
CA ASP A 115 -5.26 11.44 5.29
C ASP A 115 -4.83 9.98 4.98
N PRO A 116 -5.69 9.21 4.28
CA PRO A 116 -5.46 7.78 4.06
C PRO A 116 -4.22 7.49 3.19
N ASN A 117 -3.72 8.52 2.50
CA ASN A 117 -2.58 8.46 1.59
C ASN A 117 -1.34 9.17 2.11
N SER A 118 -1.32 9.56 3.39
CA SER A 118 -0.18 10.22 4.07
C SER A 118 1.17 9.52 3.87
N SER A 119 1.13 8.19 3.76
CA SER A 119 2.31 7.32 3.63
C SER A 119 2.34 6.61 2.28
N THR A 120 1.72 7.20 1.26
CA THR A 120 1.73 6.69 -0.11
C THR A 120 2.14 7.80 -1.09
N PRO A 121 2.58 7.45 -2.30
CA PRO A 121 2.86 8.44 -3.35
C PRO A 121 1.64 9.26 -3.80
N PHE A 122 0.45 9.00 -3.25
CA PHE A 122 -0.82 9.60 -3.63
C PHE A 122 -1.31 10.65 -2.62
N SER A 123 -0.41 11.33 -1.91
CA SER A 123 -0.74 12.29 -0.85
C SER A 123 -1.63 13.48 -1.28
N THR A 124 -1.82 13.71 -2.58
CA THR A 124 -2.76 14.71 -3.12
C THR A 124 -4.19 14.20 -3.32
N ILE A 125 -4.43 12.92 -3.04
CA ILE A 125 -5.74 12.27 -3.07
C ILE A 125 -6.30 12.21 -1.64
N ASP A 126 -7.40 12.90 -1.41
CA ASP A 126 -7.99 13.05 -0.07
C ASP A 126 -8.78 11.80 0.40
N GLY A 127 -9.13 10.90 -0.52
CA GLY A 127 -9.95 9.71 -0.24
C GLY A 127 -9.20 8.39 -0.29
N VAL A 128 -9.85 7.33 0.19
CA VAL A 128 -9.32 5.97 0.14
C VAL A 128 -9.28 5.48 -1.31
N LEU A 129 -8.12 5.01 -1.77
CA LEU A 129 -7.92 4.48 -3.11
C LEU A 129 -8.67 3.15 -3.30
N ILE A 130 -9.39 3.04 -4.41
CA ILE A 130 -10.15 1.87 -4.87
C ILE A 130 -9.47 1.21 -6.07
N SER A 131 -8.85 2.00 -6.94
CA SER A 131 -8.05 1.55 -8.09
C SER A 131 -6.83 2.44 -8.21
N PHE A 132 -5.63 1.86 -8.16
CA PHE A 132 -4.38 2.59 -8.15
C PHE A 132 -3.21 1.65 -8.49
N PHE A 133 -1.97 2.15 -8.41
CA PHE A 133 -0.80 1.34 -8.66
C PHE A 133 0.35 1.71 -7.72
N TYR A 134 1.34 0.84 -7.58
CA TYR A 134 2.63 1.19 -7.00
C TYR A 134 3.75 0.82 -7.94
N ARG A 135 4.85 1.58 -7.93
CA ARG A 135 6.12 1.12 -8.49
C ARG A 135 6.92 0.45 -7.36
N MET A 136 7.22 -0.83 -7.54
CA MET A 136 7.89 -1.67 -6.55
C MET A 136 9.04 -2.42 -7.22
N GLY A 137 10.28 -2.04 -6.90
CA GLY A 137 11.44 -2.44 -7.70
C GLY A 137 11.32 -1.92 -9.14
N GLU A 138 11.46 -2.81 -10.12
CA GLU A 138 11.31 -2.49 -11.55
C GLU A 138 9.89 -2.68 -12.08
N MET A 139 8.95 -3.14 -11.25
CA MET A 139 7.58 -3.42 -11.66
C MET A 139 6.61 -2.31 -11.28
N ILE A 140 5.62 -2.08 -12.15
CA ILE A 140 4.40 -1.36 -11.82
C ILE A 140 3.34 -2.41 -11.46
N VAL A 141 2.83 -2.33 -10.24
CA VAL A 141 1.81 -3.23 -9.71
C VAL A 141 0.50 -2.47 -9.63
N GLU A 142 -0.48 -2.83 -10.45
CA GLU A 142 -1.81 -2.26 -10.44
C GLU A 142 -2.72 -3.01 -9.46
N PHE A 143 -3.43 -2.28 -8.63
CA PHE A 143 -4.40 -2.79 -7.67
C PHE A 143 -5.80 -2.29 -8.03
N GLN A 144 -6.73 -3.23 -8.17
CA GLN A 144 -8.15 -2.95 -8.31
C GLN A 144 -8.89 -3.65 -7.17
N ALA A 145 -9.66 -2.88 -6.39
CA ALA A 145 -10.47 -3.47 -5.33
C ALA A 145 -11.48 -4.45 -5.92
N GLU A 146 -11.64 -5.60 -5.28
CA GLU A 146 -12.68 -6.59 -5.60
C GLU A 146 -13.88 -6.51 -4.64
N GLY A 147 -13.78 -5.71 -3.57
CA GLY A 147 -14.85 -5.47 -2.64
C GLY A 147 -14.45 -4.55 -1.49
N VAL A 148 -15.46 -3.92 -0.88
CA VAL A 148 -15.33 -3.13 0.35
C VAL A 148 -16.30 -3.70 1.37
N TYR A 149 -15.83 -3.94 2.60
CA TYR A 149 -16.61 -4.62 3.64
C TYR A 149 -16.58 -3.82 4.94
N ASN A 150 -17.76 -3.47 5.45
CA ASN A 150 -17.89 -2.93 6.80
C ASN A 150 -17.97 -4.08 7.80
N LYS A 151 -16.86 -4.34 8.50
CA LYS A 151 -16.75 -5.39 9.52
C LYS A 151 -15.99 -4.84 10.73
N PRO A 152 -16.29 -5.30 11.96
CA PRO A 152 -15.48 -4.96 13.12
C PRO A 152 -14.02 -5.38 12.91
N VAL A 153 -13.09 -4.44 13.10
CA VAL A 153 -11.63 -4.66 13.10
C VAL A 153 -11.14 -4.55 14.53
N SER A 154 -10.54 -5.61 15.07
CA SER A 154 -9.96 -5.61 16.41
C SER A 154 -8.54 -5.02 16.40
N ASP A 155 -8.03 -4.60 17.56
CA ASP A 155 -6.63 -4.14 17.64
C ASP A 155 -5.65 -5.24 17.23
N LYS A 156 -6.00 -6.51 17.50
CA LYS A 156 -5.19 -7.66 17.12
C LYS A 156 -5.05 -7.77 15.60
N ASP A 157 -6.09 -7.38 14.85
CA ASP A 157 -6.09 -7.41 13.38
C ASP A 157 -5.16 -6.35 12.77
N LEU A 158 -4.75 -5.35 13.55
CA LEU A 158 -3.81 -4.29 13.18
C LEU A 158 -2.46 -4.43 13.90
N THR A 159 -2.14 -5.63 14.37
CA THR A 159 -0.84 -5.93 14.98
C THR A 159 -0.26 -7.20 14.39
N LEU A 160 1.05 -7.19 14.14
CA LEU A 160 1.76 -8.38 13.70
C LEU A 160 2.49 -9.00 14.90
N SER A 161 2.00 -10.17 15.32
CA SER A 161 2.65 -10.95 16.37
C SER A 161 3.85 -11.73 15.82
N GLY A 162 4.85 -11.97 16.70
CA GLY A 162 6.01 -12.79 16.41
C GLY A 162 7.34 -12.06 16.62
N LYS A 163 8.44 -12.82 16.52
CA LYS A 163 9.79 -12.26 16.56
C LYS A 163 10.21 -11.89 15.14
N TYR A 164 10.50 -10.62 14.93
CA TYR A 164 11.07 -10.09 13.70
C TYR A 164 12.48 -9.60 13.99
N ARG A 165 13.37 -9.77 13.01
CA ARG A 165 14.68 -9.12 13.04
C ARG A 165 14.53 -7.70 12.53
N ASN A 166 14.91 -6.73 13.34
CA ASN A 166 14.99 -5.34 12.88
C ASN A 166 16.14 -5.20 11.88
N ILE A 167 15.88 -4.50 10.79
CA ILE A 167 16.85 -4.14 9.75
C ILE A 167 16.68 -2.67 9.41
N ASP A 168 17.68 -2.08 8.76
CA ASP A 168 17.56 -0.71 8.27
C ASP A 168 16.73 -0.64 6.97
N ARG A 169 16.50 0.58 6.51
CA ARG A 169 15.68 0.87 5.35
C ARG A 169 16.28 0.28 4.07
N ASP A 170 17.57 0.48 3.86
CA ASP A 170 18.29 0.06 2.65
C ASP A 170 18.31 -1.47 2.51
N ASP A 171 18.50 -2.20 3.61
CA ASP A 171 18.38 -3.65 3.66
C ASP A 171 16.96 -4.10 3.28
N MET A 172 15.93 -3.44 3.83
CA MET A 172 14.53 -3.76 3.53
C MET A 172 14.19 -3.51 2.05
N ASP A 173 14.59 -2.36 1.50
CA ASP A 173 14.43 -2.03 0.08
C ASP A 173 15.13 -3.06 -0.81
N SER A 174 16.37 -3.43 -0.47
CA SER A 174 17.16 -4.41 -1.24
C SER A 174 16.48 -5.78 -1.28
N ILE A 175 15.91 -6.23 -0.17
CA ILE A 175 15.21 -7.52 -0.12
C ILE A 175 13.89 -7.45 -0.89
N ILE A 176 13.09 -6.39 -0.72
CA ILE A 176 11.82 -6.23 -1.44
C ILE A 176 12.08 -6.09 -2.94
N SER A 177 13.05 -5.29 -3.37
CA SER A 177 13.41 -5.15 -4.78
C SER A 177 13.81 -6.49 -5.40
N LYS A 178 14.58 -7.34 -4.71
CA LYS A 178 14.90 -8.70 -5.19
C LYS A 178 13.70 -9.63 -5.25
N MET A 179 12.73 -9.45 -4.35
CA MET A 179 11.46 -10.18 -4.40
C MET A 179 10.65 -9.81 -5.65
N MET A 180 10.72 -8.54 -6.07
CA MET A 180 9.98 -7.98 -7.20
C MET A 180 10.68 -8.19 -8.55
N ASN A 181 12.01 -8.07 -8.63
CA ASN A 181 12.77 -8.12 -9.89
C ASN A 181 13.14 -9.55 -10.31
N LEU A 182 12.18 -10.49 -10.31
CA LEU A 182 12.43 -11.91 -10.56
C LEU A 182 13.25 -12.23 -11.81
#